data_AF-A0A965UK12-F1
#
_entry.id   AF-A0A965UK12-F1
#
_cell.length_a   1.000
_cell.length_b   1.000
_cell.length_c   1.000
_cell.angle_alpha   90.00
_cell.angle_beta   90.00
_cell.angle_gamma   90.00
#
_symmetry.space_group_name_H-M   'P 1'
#
loop_
_entity.id
_entity.type
_entity.pdbx_description
1 polymer ?
#
loop_
_entity_poly.entity_id
_entity_poly.type
_entity_poly.pdbx_seq_one_letter_code
_entity_poly.pdbx_strand_id
1 'polypeptide(L)' 'MSVELLNDEGTKMIDCREAARRYGCTMRYIRKLASDGKLPHKVVGGAYLFPVEAVDQVRKEAARGEGRHRKRAEGFQAG' A
#
# COMPACT_ATOMS: atom_id res chain seq x y z
N MET A 1 4.07 -9.35 17.65
CA MET A 1 2.82 -8.81 18.20
C MET A 1 2.27 -7.85 17.16
N SER A 2 1.10 -8.12 16.60
CA SER A 2 0.39 -7.20 15.70
C SER A 2 -0.33 -6.17 16.58
N VAL A 3 -0.12 -4.89 16.33
CA VAL A 3 -0.82 -3.82 17.07
C VAL A 3 -1.99 -3.38 16.20
N GLU A 4 -3.17 -3.90 16.51
CA GLU A 4 -4.44 -3.40 15.97
C GLU A 4 -4.90 -2.23 16.85
N LEU A 5 -4.90 -1.02 16.30
CA LEU A 5 -5.42 0.17 16.97
C LEU A 5 -6.74 0.55 16.31
N LEU A 6 -7.81 0.60 17.11
CA LEU A 6 -9.08 1.19 16.68
C LEU A 6 -8.96 2.70 16.88
N ASN A 7 -9.20 3.48 15.82
CA ASN A 7 -9.40 4.91 15.98
C ASN A 7 -10.77 5.19 16.64
N ASP A 8 -10.97 6.42 17.14
CA ASP A 8 -12.23 6.87 17.74
C ASP A 8 -13.45 6.77 16.80
N GLU A 9 -13.21 6.64 15.49
CA GLU A 9 -14.24 6.40 14.45
C GLU A 9 -14.58 4.92 14.25
N GLY A 10 -14.03 4.01 15.08
CA GLY A 10 -14.18 2.56 14.93
C GLY A 10 -13.38 1.96 13.77
N THR A 11 -12.56 2.76 13.09
CA THR A 11 -11.76 2.29 11.95
C THR A 11 -10.56 1.49 12.45
N LYS A 12 -10.44 0.24 11.97
CA LYS A 12 -9.27 -0.60 12.25
C LYS A 12 -8.04 -0.03 11.57
N MET A 13 -7.00 0.25 12.35
CA MET A 13 -5.66 0.56 11.85
C MET A 13 -4.75 -0.65 11.97
N ILE A 14 -4.00 -0.88 10.91
CA ILE A 14 -3.07 -2.00 10.77
C ILE A 14 -1.66 -1.49 10.54
N ASP A 15 -0.68 -2.28 10.96
CA ASP A 15 0.72 -1.95 10.75
C ASP A 15 1.13 -2.10 9.27
N CYS A 16 2.32 -1.61 8.97
CA CYS A 16 2.92 -1.68 7.64
C CYS A 16 3.04 -3.12 7.10
N ARG A 17 3.16 -4.12 7.97
CA ARG A 17 3.34 -5.54 7.61
C ARG A 17 2.01 -6.18 7.23
N GLU A 18 0.98 -5.95 8.01
CA GLU A 18 -0.39 -6.34 7.72
C GLU A 18 -0.92 -5.64 6.47
N ALA A 19 -0.68 -4.33 6.35
CA ALA A 19 -1.08 -3.57 5.16
C ALA A 19 -0.47 -4.17 3.89
N ALA A 20 0.81 -4.56 3.95
CA ALA A 20 1.49 -5.23 2.85
C ALA A 20 0.86 -6.59 2.50
N ARG A 21 0.56 -7.41 3.51
CA ARG A 21 -0.12 -8.72 3.32
C ARG A 21 -1.51 -8.56 2.71
N ARG A 22 -2.27 -7.58 3.17
CA ARG A 22 -3.66 -7.34 2.77
C ARG A 22 -3.76 -6.77 1.35
N TYR A 23 -2.85 -5.86 1.02
CA TYR A 23 -2.69 -5.38 -0.34
C TYR A 23 -2.15 -6.47 -1.27
N GLY A 24 -1.32 -7.38 -0.76
CA GLY A 24 -0.61 -8.40 -1.54
C GLY A 24 0.70 -7.87 -2.15
N CYS A 25 1.38 -6.93 -1.49
CA CYS A 25 2.61 -6.32 -1.97
C CYS A 25 3.74 -6.35 -0.91
N THR A 26 4.89 -5.78 -1.28
CA THR A 26 6.03 -5.64 -0.35
C THR A 26 5.83 -4.44 0.57
N MET A 27 6.39 -4.49 1.79
CA MET A 27 6.37 -3.35 2.72
C MET A 27 6.99 -2.09 2.11
N ARG A 28 8.00 -2.24 1.24
CA ARG A 28 8.61 -1.12 0.51
C ARG A 28 7.59 -0.40 -0.36
N TYR A 29 6.68 -1.13 -0.99
CA TYR A 29 5.64 -0.54 -1.83
C TYR A 29 4.59 0.21 -1.00
N ILE A 30 4.14 -0.36 0.13
CA ILE A 30 3.27 0.35 1.08
C ILE A 30 3.91 1.65 1.56
N ARG A 31 5.19 1.61 1.96
CA ARG A 31 5.93 2.81 2.38
C ARG A 31 6.03 3.84 1.27
N LYS A 32 6.21 3.39 0.03
CA LYS A 32 6.21 4.28 -1.13
C LYS A 32 4.84 4.93 -1.35
N LEU A 33 3.74 4.18 -1.23
CA LEU A 33 2.39 4.76 -1.33
C LEU A 33 2.12 5.79 -0.23
N ALA A 34 2.64 5.54 0.98
CA ALA A 34 2.57 6.48 2.09
C ALA A 34 3.38 7.76 1.80
N SER A 35 4.62 7.62 1.29
CA SER A 35 5.47 8.78 0.92
C SER A 35 4.92 9.57 -0.24
N ASP A 36 4.28 8.89 -1.20
CA ASP A 36 3.65 9.51 -2.38
C ASP A 36 2.30 10.16 -2.03
N GLY A 37 1.84 10.09 -0.78
CA GLY A 37 0.56 10.65 -0.31
C GLY A 37 -0.68 9.92 -0.84
N LYS A 38 -0.51 8.75 -1.46
CA LYS A 38 -1.59 7.95 -2.07
C LYS A 38 -2.30 7.06 -1.07
N LEU A 39 -1.67 6.76 0.05
CA LEU A 39 -2.24 5.97 1.13
C LEU A 39 -2.20 6.80 2.41
N PRO A 40 -3.36 7.13 3.00
CA PRO A 40 -3.39 7.83 4.28
C PRO A 40 -2.75 6.95 5.35
N HIS A 41 -1.90 7.57 6.17
CA HIS A 41 -1.18 6.91 7.24
C HIS A 41 -1.14 7.81 8.47
N LYS A 42 -1.06 7.19 9.65
CA LYS A 42 -0.75 7.86 10.91
C LYS A 42 0.56 7.30 11.45
N VAL A 43 1.39 8.17 12.01
CA VAL A 43 2.58 7.76 12.74
C VAL A 43 2.26 7.83 14.23
N VAL A 44 2.25 6.69 14.91
CA VAL A 44 1.99 6.60 16.35
C VAL A 44 3.20 5.94 17.00
N GLY A 45 3.89 6.67 17.88
CA GLY A 45 5.09 6.16 18.56
C GLY A 45 6.22 5.73 17.62
N GLY A 46 6.33 6.34 16.43
CA GLY A 46 7.31 5.98 15.41
C GLY A 46 6.93 4.80 14.51
N ALA A 47 5.76 4.19 14.71
CA ALA A 47 5.23 3.16 13.83
C ALA A 47 4.21 3.74 12.83
N TYR A 48 4.29 3.30 11.58
CA TYR A 48 3.30 3.64 10.54
C TYR A 48 2.08 2.73 10.66
N LEU A 49 0.92 3.35 10.82
CA LEU A 49 -0.39 2.73 10.88
C LEU A 49 -1.24 3.18 9.71
N PHE A 50 -1.97 2.22 9.13
CA PHE A 50 -2.78 2.41 7.93
C PHE A 50 -4.22 2.02 8.23
N PRO A 51 -5.22 2.82 7.83
CA PRO A 51 -6.61 2.39 7.91
C PRO A 51 -6.84 1.22 6.96
N VAL A 52 -7.49 0.17 7.44
CA VAL A 52 -7.83 -1.01 6.62
C VAL A 52 -8.60 -0.62 5.36
N GLU A 53 -9.61 0.23 5.51
CA GLU A 53 -10.49 0.63 4.41
C GLU A 53 -9.74 1.38 3.32
N ALA A 54 -8.81 2.24 3.72
CA ALA A 54 -7.97 2.98 2.78
C ALA A 54 -7.05 2.04 1.99
N VAL A 55 -6.49 1.01 2.63
CA VAL A 55 -5.68 -0.01 1.93
C VAL A 55 -6.53 -0.75 0.89
N ASP A 56 -7.75 -1.15 1.24
CA ASP A 56 -8.66 -1.83 0.33
C ASP A 56 -9.14 -0.91 -0.81
N GLN A 57 -9.36 0.38 -0.53
CA GLN A 57 -9.70 1.38 -1.53
C GLN A 57 -8.56 1.61 -2.52
N VAL A 58 -7.34 1.84 -2.04
CA VAL A 58 -6.16 2.02 -2.90
C VAL A 58 -5.88 0.75 -3.71
N ARG A 59 -6.10 -0.43 -3.14
CA ARG A 59 -6.03 -1.69 -3.89
C ARG A 59 -7.06 -1.75 -5.03
N LYS A 60 -8.31 -1.35 -4.77
CA LYS A 60 -9.36 -1.29 -5.80
C LYS A 60 -9.05 -0.26 -6.88
N GLU A 61 -8.54 0.91 -6.50
CA GLU A 61 -8.11 1.96 -7.43
C GLU A 61 -6.92 1.51 -8.27
N ALA A 62 -5.95 0.83 -7.67
CA ALA A 62 -4.81 0.24 -8.38
C ALA A 62 -5.26 -0.85 -9.36
N ALA A 63 -6.18 -1.73 -8.95
CA ALA A 63 -6.75 -2.76 -9.84
C ALA A 63 -7.52 -2.15 -11.01
N ARG A 64 -8.14 -0.97 -10.83
CA ARG A 64 -8.78 -0.20 -11.90
C ARG A 64 -7.80 0.60 -12.75
N GLY A 65 -6.65 0.98 -12.17
CA GLY A 65 -5.63 1.84 -12.78
C GLY A 65 -4.46 1.09 -13.45
N GLU A 66 -4.30 -0.22 -13.22
CA GLU A 66 -3.25 -1.05 -13.85
C GLU A 66 -3.65 -1.52 -15.26
N GLY A 67 -3.91 -0.53 -16.11
CA GLY A 67 -3.81 -0.61 -17.57
C GLY A 67 -2.51 0.02 -18.09
N ARG A 68 -1.44 0.12 -17.28
CA ARG A 68 -0.17 0.74 -17.70
C ARG A 68 1.01 -0.21 -17.61
N HIS A 69 1.10 -1.00 -18.68
CA HIS A 69 2.31 -1.38 -19.42
C HIS A 69 3.66 -1.41 -18.66
N ARG A 70 4.23 -2.61 -18.59
CA ARG A 70 5.60 -2.79 -19.08
C ARG A 70 5.53 -3.60 -20.37
N LYS A 71 5.51 -2.91 -21.53
CA LYS A 71 6.07 -3.54 -22.73
C LYS A 71 7.53 -3.84 -22.38
N ARG A 72 7.86 -5.11 -22.18
CA ARG A 72 9.25 -5.56 -22.16
C ARG A 72 9.88 -5.07 -23.46
N ALA A 73 11.09 -4.52 -23.34
CA ALA A 73 11.84 -3.92 -24.42
C ALA A 73 11.87 -4.81 -25.67
N GLU A 74 11.18 -4.38 -26.74
CA GLU A 74 11.48 -4.78 -28.10
C GLU A 74 12.62 -3.87 -28.57
N GLY A 75 13.85 -4.35 -28.42
CA GLY A 75 15.04 -3.58 -28.75
C GLY A 75 16.34 -4.34 -28.52
N PHE A 76 16.36 -5.65 -28.80
CA PHE A 76 17.62 -6.37 -28.98
C PHE A 76 17.78 -6.67 -30.47
N GLN A 77 18.58 -5.83 -31.14
CA GLN A 77 18.98 -6.02 -32.53
C GLN A 77 20.35 -6.71 -32.50
N ALA A 78 20.36 -8.02 -32.76
CA ALA A 78 21.61 -8.74 -33.01
C ALA A 78 22.08 -8.38 -34.43
N GLY A 79 23.30 -7.86 -34.52
CA GLY A 79 23.99 -7.63 -35.79
C GLY A 79 24.46 -8.91 -36.44
#